data_AF-A0A957VAS7-F1
#
_entry.id   AF-A0A957VAS7-F1
#
_cell.length_a   1.000
_cell.length_b   1.000
_cell.length_c   1.000
_cell.angle_alpha   90.00
_cell.angle_beta   90.00
_cell.angle_gamma   90.00
#
_symmetry.space_group_name_H-M   'P 1'
#
loop_
_entity.id
_entity.type
_entity.pdbx_description
1 polymer ?
#
loop_
_entity_poly.entity_id
_entity_poly.type
_entity_poly.pdbx_seq_one_letter_code
_entity_poly.pdbx_strand_id
1 'polypeptide(L)'
;MPQQLFRAYEAVLQSLIDQVQATASVLVMADSALESPHIITQVGRLTAPGWVRLLQERPPDVLIHPLNSQGATTALLAVHTAGQTEWSADQQQILQASARSIENLSRDGHRQLDWSQLTASRRILPVTEEELCRIVLDIHDGPVQKVYAAVHRLSHLQHLTERLLPTASAECNAHL
;
A
#
# COMPACT_ATOMS: atom_id res chain seq x y z
N MET A 1 2.83 8.56 -4.87
CA MET A 1 1.37 8.81 -4.89
C MET A 1 0.64 8.20 -3.67
N PRO A 2 0.72 6.89 -3.34
CA PRO A 2 -0.04 6.33 -2.21
C PRO A 2 0.38 6.91 -0.83
N GLN A 3 1.66 7.21 -0.63
CA GLN A 3 2.17 7.78 0.63
C GLN A 3 1.57 9.16 0.99
N GLN A 4 1.22 9.98 -0.01
CA GLN A 4 0.61 11.30 0.25
C GLN A 4 -0.82 11.17 0.75
N LEU A 5 -1.58 10.20 0.22
CA LEU A 5 -2.92 9.87 0.67
C LEU A 5 -2.91 9.33 2.10
N PHE A 6 -1.99 8.43 2.44
CA PHE A 6 -1.86 7.95 3.82
C PHE A 6 -1.53 9.07 4.80
N ARG A 7 -0.62 9.99 4.45
CA ARG A 7 -0.34 11.17 5.28
C ARG A 7 -1.55 12.08 5.44
N ALA A 8 -2.34 12.26 4.38
CA ALA A 8 -3.58 13.04 4.47
C ALA A 8 -4.59 12.38 5.42
N TYR A 9 -4.75 11.05 5.34
CA TYR A 9 -5.62 10.31 6.27
C TYR A 9 -5.11 10.40 7.71
N GLU A 10 -3.81 10.21 7.94
CA GLU A 10 -3.20 10.38 9.27
C GLU A 10 -3.44 11.78 9.83
N ALA A 11 -3.33 12.83 9.01
CA ALA A 11 -3.60 14.20 9.44
C ALA A 11 -5.07 14.40 9.85
N VAL A 12 -6.02 13.84 9.10
CA VAL A 12 -7.45 13.88 9.46
C VAL A 12 -7.71 13.10 10.75
N LEU A 13 -7.13 11.89 10.87
CA LEU A 13 -7.26 11.05 12.06
C LEU A 13 -6.66 11.70 13.31
N GLN A 14 -5.53 12.39 13.17
CA GLN A 14 -4.92 13.15 14.26
C GLN A 14 -5.79 14.36 14.65
N SER A 15 -6.28 15.12 13.67
CA SER A 15 -7.20 16.24 13.94
C SER A 15 -8.48 15.77 14.63
N LEU A 16 -8.99 14.59 14.29
CA LEU A 16 -10.16 13.99 14.93
C LEU A 16 -9.89 13.62 16.39
N ILE A 17 -8.71 13.04 16.67
CA ILE A 17 -8.27 12.76 18.05
C ILE A 17 -8.26 14.04 18.88
N ASP A 18 -7.67 15.11 18.34
CA ASP A 18 -7.50 16.36 19.06
C ASP A 18 -8.85 17.06 19.34
N GLN A 19 -9.77 17.05 18.38
CA GLN A 19 -11.08 17.70 18.51
C GLN A 19 -12.04 16.94 19.43
N VAL A 20 -12.00 15.61 19.39
CA VAL A 20 -12.91 14.75 20.17
C VAL A 20 -12.28 14.34 21.51
N GLN A 21 -11.01 14.70 21.74
CA GLN A 21 -10.20 14.28 22.89
C GLN A 21 -10.11 12.75 23.01
N ALA A 22 -10.01 12.08 21.87
CA ALA A 22 -9.97 10.62 21.83
C ALA A 22 -8.61 10.07 22.23
N THR A 23 -8.58 8.79 22.58
CA THR A 23 -7.33 8.07 22.88
C THR A 23 -6.66 7.55 21.60
N ALA A 24 -7.48 7.14 20.63
CA ALA A 24 -7.03 6.67 19.33
C ALA A 24 -8.12 6.79 18.27
N SER A 25 -7.70 6.81 17.00
CA SER A 25 -8.59 6.69 15.84
C SER A 25 -8.01 5.71 14.82
N VAL A 26 -8.88 5.04 14.07
CA VAL A 26 -8.49 4.03 13.08
C VAL A 26 -9.40 4.07 11.87
N LEU A 27 -8.82 3.78 10.72
CA LEU A 27 -9.50 3.57 9.45
C LEU A 27 -9.34 2.10 9.04
N VAL A 28 -10.45 1.40 8.83
CA VAL A 28 -10.49 -0.06 8.58
C VAL A 28 -11.27 -0.37 7.32
N MET A 29 -10.86 -1.39 6.57
CA MET A 29 -11.63 -1.86 5.40
C MET A 29 -12.94 -2.52 5.82
N ALA A 30 -14.04 -2.15 5.16
CA ALA A 30 -15.38 -2.60 5.56
C ALA A 30 -15.61 -4.11 5.38
N ASP A 31 -15.03 -4.70 4.33
CA ASP A 31 -15.10 -6.15 4.03
C ASP A 31 -14.46 -7.03 5.11
N SER A 32 -13.52 -6.46 5.86
CA SER A 32 -12.66 -7.18 6.77
C SER A 32 -12.97 -6.91 8.25
N ALA A 33 -13.81 -5.91 8.53
CA ALA A 33 -13.97 -5.31 9.85
C ALA A 33 -14.45 -6.25 10.97
N LEU A 34 -15.07 -7.39 10.62
CA LEU A 34 -15.67 -8.33 11.58
C LEU A 34 -14.80 -9.57 11.83
N GLU A 35 -14.22 -10.15 10.78
CA GLU A 35 -13.48 -11.43 10.89
C GLU A 35 -11.97 -11.22 11.04
N SER A 36 -11.41 -10.25 10.31
CA SER A 36 -9.97 -9.96 10.29
C SER A 36 -9.76 -8.49 9.91
N PRO A 37 -9.92 -7.54 10.84
CA PRO A 37 -9.97 -6.13 10.51
C PRO A 37 -8.65 -5.66 9.89
N HIS A 38 -8.69 -5.32 8.60
CA HIS A 38 -7.58 -4.78 7.86
C HIS A 38 -7.50 -3.27 8.10
N ILE A 39 -6.56 -2.90 8.98
CA ILE A 39 -6.29 -1.51 9.33
C ILE A 39 -5.56 -0.83 8.16
N ILE A 40 -6.20 0.20 7.60
CA ILE A 40 -5.64 1.07 6.56
C ILE A 40 -4.62 2.01 7.19
N THR A 41 -5.02 2.71 8.23
CA THR A 41 -4.14 3.56 9.06
C THR A 41 -4.75 3.74 10.44
N GLN A 42 -3.91 4.04 11.43
CA GLN A 42 -4.31 4.27 12.81
C GLN A 42 -3.44 5.38 13.41
N VAL A 43 -4.02 6.14 14.34
CA VAL A 43 -3.33 7.19 15.08
C VAL A 43 -3.70 7.07 16.56
N GLY A 44 -2.75 7.41 17.45
CA GLY A 44 -2.96 7.40 18.89
C GLY A 44 -2.26 6.26 19.62
N ARG A 45 -2.75 5.94 20.82
CA ARG A 45 -2.03 5.07 21.78
C ARG A 45 -2.40 3.58 21.69
N LEU A 46 -3.42 3.23 20.91
CA LEU A 46 -3.86 1.85 20.73
C LEU A 46 -3.03 1.10 19.68
N THR A 47 -2.62 -0.12 20.02
CA THR A 47 -1.94 -1.02 19.09
C THR A 47 -2.95 -1.70 18.16
N ALA A 48 -2.47 -2.22 17.02
CA ALA A 48 -3.33 -2.92 16.07
C ALA A 48 -4.11 -4.10 16.69
N PRO A 49 -3.53 -4.97 17.54
CA PRO A 49 -4.28 -6.01 18.25
C PRO A 49 -5.37 -5.45 19.19
N GLY A 50 -5.11 -4.29 19.82
CA GLY A 50 -6.10 -3.61 20.65
C GLY A 50 -7.30 -3.15 19.84
N TRP A 51 -7.06 -2.57 18.66
CA TRP A 51 -8.13 -2.21 17.74
C TRP A 51 -8.93 -3.40 17.23
N VAL A 52 -8.28 -4.51 16.89
CA VAL A 52 -8.97 -5.74 16.46
C VAL A 52 -9.98 -6.18 17.51
N ARG A 53 -9.54 -6.22 18.77
CA ARG A 53 -10.39 -6.60 19.90
C ARG A 53 -11.56 -5.62 20.10
N LEU A 54 -11.28 -4.32 20.11
CA LEU A 54 -12.30 -3.28 20.28
C LEU A 54 -13.36 -3.31 19.16
N LEU A 55 -12.95 -3.54 17.91
CA LEU A 55 -13.88 -3.60 16.78
C LEU A 55 -14.78 -4.85 16.80
N GLN A 56 -14.29 -5.96 17.38
CA GLN A 56 -15.05 -7.19 17.58
C GLN A 56 -16.01 -7.08 18.77
N GLU A 57 -15.54 -6.56 19.90
CA GLU A 57 -16.32 -6.45 21.14
C GLU A 57 -17.35 -5.30 21.08
N ARG A 58 -17.12 -4.27 20.25
CA ARG A 58 -17.93 -3.05 20.12
C ARG A 58 -18.39 -2.45 21.45
N PRO A 59 -17.45 -2.17 22.36
CA PRO A 59 -17.78 -1.51 23.62
C PRO A 59 -18.29 -0.07 23.39
N PRO A 60 -19.03 0.51 24.36
CA PRO A 60 -19.64 1.84 24.22
C PRO A 60 -18.60 2.98 24.14
N ASP A 61 -17.36 2.72 24.53
CA ASP A 61 -16.22 3.63 24.44
C ASP A 61 -15.61 3.71 23.02
N VAL A 62 -16.25 3.06 22.04
CA VAL A 62 -15.89 3.11 20.63
C VAL A 62 -17.05 3.68 19.81
N LEU A 63 -16.76 4.72 19.03
CA LEU A 63 -17.69 5.28 18.05
C LEU A 63 -17.24 4.89 16.64
N ILE A 64 -18.14 4.31 15.86
CA ILE A 64 -17.87 3.82 14.50
C ILE A 64 -18.78 4.55 13.52
N HIS A 65 -18.20 5.02 12.42
CA HIS A 65 -18.93 5.60 11.30
C HIS A 65 -18.54 4.92 9.97
N PRO A 66 -19.51 4.43 9.18
CA PRO A 66 -19.23 3.84 7.87
C PRO A 66 -18.82 4.91 6.85
N LEU A 67 -17.88 4.59 5.97
CA LEU A 67 -17.44 5.43 4.86
C LEU A 67 -17.99 4.85 3.56
N ASN A 68 -18.80 5.65 2.89
CA ASN A 68 -19.51 5.24 1.69
C ASN A 68 -18.83 5.84 0.45
N SER A 69 -18.49 4.97 -0.50
CA SER A 69 -18.03 5.37 -1.82
C SER A 69 -18.96 4.77 -2.86
N GLN A 70 -19.46 5.60 -3.77
CA GLN A 70 -20.35 5.17 -4.87
C GLN A 70 -21.58 4.34 -4.42
N GLY A 71 -22.10 4.61 -3.21
CA GLY A 71 -23.27 3.90 -2.68
C GLY A 71 -22.98 2.58 -1.96
N ALA A 72 -21.71 2.20 -1.81
CA ALA A 72 -21.28 1.03 -1.03
C ALA A 72 -20.36 1.43 0.13
N THR A 73 -20.48 0.74 1.26
CA THR A 73 -19.55 0.91 2.38
C THR A 73 -18.19 0.33 2.00
N THR A 74 -17.18 1.18 1.94
CA THR A 74 -15.80 0.79 1.53
C THR A 74 -14.87 0.66 2.73
N ALA A 75 -15.04 1.53 3.72
CA ALA A 75 -14.23 1.55 4.92
C ALA A 75 -15.08 1.94 6.13
N LEU A 76 -14.52 1.77 7.33
CA LEU A 76 -15.08 2.20 8.60
C LEU A 76 -14.07 3.13 9.27
N LEU A 77 -14.54 4.26 9.74
CA LEU A 77 -13.80 5.16 10.62
C LEU A 77 -14.24 4.88 12.06
N ALA A 78 -13.29 4.54 12.93
CA ALA A 78 -13.58 4.30 14.33
C ALA A 78 -12.69 5.15 15.24
N VAL A 79 -13.26 5.57 16.36
CA VAL A 79 -12.59 6.37 17.39
C VAL A 79 -12.82 5.72 18.73
N HIS A 80 -11.79 5.68 19.56
CA HIS A 80 -11.82 5.13 20.90
C HIS A 80 -11.39 6.18 21.91
N THR A 81 -12.13 6.27 23.02
CA THR A 81 -11.79 7.13 24.16
C THR A 81 -11.90 6.32 25.43
N ALA A 82 -10.76 6.08 26.10
CA ALA A 82 -10.74 5.27 27.32
C ALA A 82 -11.65 5.85 28.42
N GLY A 83 -12.58 5.03 28.91
CA GLY A 83 -13.50 5.41 29.99
C GLY A 83 -14.70 6.25 29.55
N GLN A 84 -14.88 6.48 28.25
CA GLN A 84 -16.07 7.14 27.72
C GLN A 84 -17.24 6.14 27.63
N THR A 85 -18.40 6.47 28.18
CA THR A 85 -19.59 5.61 28.12
C THR A 85 -20.67 6.14 27.18
N GLU A 86 -20.62 7.44 26.88
CA GLU A 86 -21.60 8.12 26.03
C GLU A 86 -20.90 9.13 25.12
N TRP A 87 -21.38 9.22 23.88
CA TRP A 87 -20.87 10.13 22.85
C TRP A 87 -21.83 11.29 22.65
N SER A 88 -21.32 12.52 22.76
CA SER A 88 -22.15 13.70 22.55
C SER A 88 -22.52 13.88 21.07
N ALA A 89 -23.62 14.60 20.81
CA ALA A 89 -24.03 14.94 19.45
C ALA A 89 -22.92 15.69 18.67
N ASP A 90 -22.19 16.57 19.36
CA ASP A 90 -21.06 17.30 18.77
C ASP A 90 -19.92 16.37 18.35
N GLN A 91 -19.57 15.39 19.20
CA GLN A 91 -18.53 14.40 18.86
C GLN A 91 -18.95 13.52 17.68
N GLN A 92 -20.23 13.12 17.62
CA GLN A 92 -20.79 12.40 16.47
C GLN A 92 -20.74 13.24 15.20
N GLN A 93 -21.05 14.54 15.29
CA GLN A 93 -21.00 15.45 14.16
C GLN A 93 -19.56 15.68 13.66
N ILE A 94 -18.58 15.80 14.56
CA ILE A 94 -17.16 15.91 14.21
C ILE A 94 -16.68 14.64 13.51
N LEU A 95 -17.06 13.47 14.01
CA LEU A 95 -16.74 12.19 13.37
C LEU A 95 -17.32 12.12 11.96
N GLN A 96 -18.60 12.50 11.79
CA GLN A 96 -19.28 12.54 10.49
C GLN A 96 -18.60 13.53 9.52
N ALA A 97 -18.19 14.71 9.99
CA ALA A 97 -17.49 15.69 9.18
C ALA A 97 -16.11 15.18 8.73
N SER A 98 -15.39 14.49 9.63
CA SER A 98 -14.10 13.86 9.33
C SER A 98 -14.27 12.71 8.34
N ALA A 99 -15.30 11.88 8.52
CA ALA A 99 -15.67 10.80 7.60
C ALA A 99 -15.92 11.33 6.18
N ARG A 100 -16.74 12.38 6.04
CA ARG A 100 -17.00 13.03 4.75
C ARG A 100 -15.74 13.60 4.11
N SER A 101 -14.82 14.13 4.92
CA SER A 101 -13.53 14.64 4.42
C SER A 101 -12.67 13.51 3.86
N ILE A 102 -12.60 12.36 4.53
CA ILE A 102 -11.91 11.17 4.03
C ILE A 102 -12.55 10.67 2.73
N GLU A 103 -13.88 10.61 2.65
CA GLU A 103 -14.60 10.22 1.43
C GLU A 103 -14.30 11.14 0.24
N ASN A 104 -14.22 12.45 0.47
CA ASN A 104 -13.88 13.43 -0.55
C ASN A 104 -12.43 13.28 -1.02
N LEU A 105 -11.48 13.16 -0.07
CA LEU A 105 -10.06 12.88 -0.38
C LEU A 105 -9.89 11.59 -1.18
N SER A 106 -10.69 10.57 -0.85
CA SER A 106 -10.70 9.29 -1.55
C SER A 106 -11.19 9.48 -2.99
N ARG A 107 -12.30 10.20 -3.20
CA ARG A 107 -12.84 10.51 -4.53
C ARG A 107 -11.84 11.27 -5.41
N ASP A 108 -11.14 12.24 -4.86
CA ASP A 108 -10.13 13.02 -5.60
C ASP A 108 -8.88 12.18 -5.91
N GLY A 109 -8.53 11.25 -5.03
CA GLY A 109 -7.42 10.30 -5.23
C GLY A 109 -7.76 9.09 -6.13
N HIS A 110 -9.04 8.83 -6.38
CA HIS A 110 -9.53 7.61 -7.06
C HIS A 110 -9.32 7.55 -8.57
N ARG A 111 -8.61 8.49 -9.20
CA ARG A 111 -8.16 8.26 -10.60
C ARG A 111 -7.17 7.09 -10.73
N GLN A 112 -6.65 6.50 -9.64
CA GLN A 112 -5.67 5.40 -9.76
C GLN A 112 -5.58 4.39 -8.60
N LEU A 113 -6.35 4.50 -7.52
CA LEU A 113 -6.15 3.65 -6.33
C LEU A 113 -7.42 2.89 -5.93
N ASP A 114 -7.41 1.60 -6.23
CA ASP A 114 -8.35 0.61 -5.68
C ASP A 114 -7.86 0.24 -4.26
N TRP A 115 -8.75 0.31 -3.27
CA TRP A 115 -8.46 -0.02 -1.87
C TRP A 115 -7.94 -1.46 -1.71
N SER A 116 -8.34 -2.36 -2.63
CA SER A 116 -7.83 -3.73 -2.73
C SER A 116 -6.37 -3.80 -3.21
N GLN A 117 -5.92 -2.86 -4.05
CA GLN A 117 -4.53 -2.80 -4.53
C GLN A 117 -3.58 -2.26 -3.46
N LEU A 118 -4.03 -1.31 -2.64
CA LEU A 118 -3.26 -0.81 -1.50
C LEU A 118 -2.95 -1.92 -0.50
N THR A 119 -3.89 -2.82 -0.25
CA THR A 119 -3.72 -3.94 0.67
C THR A 119 -2.93 -5.10 0.05
N ALA A 120 -3.07 -5.38 -1.25
CA ALA A 120 -2.19 -6.33 -1.96
C ALA A 120 -0.71 -5.90 -1.89
N SER A 121 -0.43 -4.60 -2.01
CA SER A 121 0.94 -4.08 -1.84
C SER A 121 1.47 -4.27 -0.41
N ARG A 122 0.61 -4.13 0.62
CA ARG A 122 0.98 -4.36 2.02
C ARG A 122 1.09 -5.85 2.40
N ARG A 123 0.29 -6.73 1.80
CA ARG A 123 0.39 -8.20 1.96
C ARG A 123 1.68 -8.77 1.35
N ILE A 124 2.24 -8.11 0.34
CA ILE A 124 3.55 -8.46 -0.24
C ILE A 124 4.71 -7.87 0.61
N LEU A 125 4.43 -6.92 1.51
CA LEU A 125 5.43 -6.22 2.32
C LEU A 125 5.50 -6.62 3.82
N PRO A 126 5.49 -7.90 4.21
CA PRO A 126 6.21 -8.35 5.40
C PRO A 126 7.60 -8.88 5.04
N VAL A 127 8.22 -8.37 3.98
CA VAL A 127 9.59 -8.71 3.60
C VAL A 127 10.49 -7.71 4.33
N THR A 128 11.25 -8.17 5.33
CA THR A 128 12.24 -7.33 6.04
C THR A 128 13.29 -6.83 5.04
N GLU A 129 14.02 -5.76 5.38
CA GLU A 129 15.09 -5.22 4.51
C GLU A 129 16.12 -6.30 4.13
N GLU A 130 16.34 -7.28 5.02
CA GLU A 130 17.16 -8.47 4.78
C GLU A 130 16.54 -9.48 3.82
N GLU A 131 15.22 -9.70 3.87
CA GLU A 131 14.55 -10.54 2.88
C GLU A 131 14.43 -9.85 1.52
N LEU A 132 14.31 -8.52 1.48
CA LEU A 132 14.31 -7.74 0.23
C LEU A 132 15.72 -7.76 -0.39
N CYS A 133 16.76 -7.61 0.43
CA CYS A 133 18.15 -7.83 0.00
C CYS A 133 18.36 -9.25 -0.50
N ARG A 134 17.82 -10.27 0.17
CA ARG A 134 17.93 -11.67 -0.27
C ARG A 134 17.20 -11.92 -1.59
N ILE A 135 16.00 -11.38 -1.78
CA ILE A 135 15.25 -11.49 -3.05
C ILE A 135 15.98 -10.76 -4.18
N VAL A 136 16.51 -9.56 -3.94
CA VAL A 136 17.30 -8.81 -4.92
C VAL A 136 18.61 -9.53 -5.26
N LEU A 137 19.26 -10.17 -4.28
CA LEU A 137 20.45 -10.99 -4.48
C LEU A 137 20.14 -12.31 -5.23
N ASP A 138 19.06 -13.01 -4.87
CA ASP A 138 18.62 -14.26 -5.53
C ASP A 138 18.18 -14.02 -7.00
N ILE A 139 17.61 -12.86 -7.31
CA ILE A 139 17.32 -12.46 -8.70
C ILE A 139 18.62 -12.21 -9.48
N HIS A 140 19.69 -11.77 -8.82
CA HIS A 140 20.98 -11.51 -9.44
C HIS A 140 21.85 -12.75 -9.64
N ASP A 141 21.68 -13.80 -8.83
CA ASP A 141 22.64 -14.92 -8.73
C ASP A 141 22.49 -16.04 -9.79
N GLY A 142 21.58 -15.94 -10.76
CA GLY A 142 21.47 -17.00 -11.78
C GLY A 142 20.98 -16.58 -13.15
N PRO A 143 19.80 -15.95 -13.27
CA PRO A 143 19.22 -15.65 -14.57
C PRO A 143 19.98 -14.51 -15.28
N VAL A 144 20.30 -13.43 -14.55
CA VAL A 144 20.98 -12.26 -15.10
C VAL A 144 22.40 -12.60 -15.54
N GLN A 145 23.16 -13.37 -14.75
CA GLN A 145 24.50 -13.81 -15.16
C GLN A 145 24.48 -14.73 -16.39
N LYS A 146 23.49 -15.64 -16.49
CA LYS A 146 23.34 -16.52 -17.67
C LYS A 146 22.94 -15.75 -18.92
N VAL A 147 22.04 -14.77 -18.80
CA VAL A 147 21.65 -13.90 -19.91
C VAL A 147 22.82 -13.02 -20.32
N TYR A 148 23.58 -12.45 -19.37
CA TYR A 148 24.76 -11.65 -19.69
C TYR A 148 25.86 -12.49 -20.35
N ALA A 149 26.08 -13.73 -19.89
CA ALA A 149 27.02 -14.66 -20.52
C ALA A 149 26.55 -15.10 -21.92
N ALA A 150 25.24 -15.32 -22.12
CA ALA A 150 24.68 -15.67 -23.42
C ALA A 150 24.78 -14.50 -24.42
N VAL A 151 24.45 -13.28 -23.98
CA VAL A 151 24.58 -12.06 -24.78
C VAL A 151 26.05 -11.78 -25.10
N HIS A 152 26.96 -11.91 -24.14
CA HIS A 152 28.39 -11.73 -24.38
C HIS A 152 28.96 -12.77 -25.36
N ARG A 153 28.51 -14.03 -25.29
CA ARG A 153 28.88 -15.06 -26.27
C ARG A 153 28.32 -14.76 -27.66
N LEU A 154 27.09 -14.27 -27.76
CA LEU A 154 26.48 -13.86 -29.03
C LEU A 154 27.21 -12.65 -29.63
N SER A 155 27.53 -11.63 -28.84
CA SER A 155 28.30 -10.48 -29.30
C SER A 155 29.72 -10.85 -29.70
N HIS A 156 30.36 -11.78 -29.00
CA HIS A 156 31.69 -12.29 -29.39
C HIS A 156 31.63 -13.07 -30.72
N LEU A 157 30.60 -13.89 -30.92
CA LEU A 157 30.38 -14.59 -32.20
C LEU A 157 30.06 -13.61 -33.34
N GLN A 158 29.22 -12.61 -33.10
CA GLN A 158 28.95 -11.54 -34.08
C GLN A 158 30.23 -10.81 -34.46
N HIS A 159 31.06 -10.44 -33.49
CA HIS A 159 32.31 -9.76 -33.75
C HIS A 159 33.33 -10.63 -34.52
N LEU A 160 33.40 -11.94 -34.23
CA LEU A 160 34.19 -12.87 -35.03
C LEU A 160 33.63 -13.00 -36.46
N THR A 161 32.32 -13.02 -36.62
CA THR A 161 31.66 -13.14 -37.93
C THR A 161 31.89 -11.87 -38.76
N GLU A 162 31.78 -10.69 -38.15
CA GLU A 162 32.09 -9.39 -38.76
C GLU A 162 33.58 -9.23 -39.10
N ARG A 163 34.48 -9.83 -38.31
CA ARG A 163 35.93 -9.86 -38.60
C ARG A 163 36.32 -10.89 -39.65
N LEU A 164 35.52 -11.93 -39.87
CA LEU A 164 35.72 -12.93 -40.93
C LEU A 164 35.00 -12.55 -42.23
N LEU A 165 34.05 -11.62 -42.20
CA LEU A 165 33.36 -11.09 -43.37
C LEU A 165 34.15 -10.11 -44.28
N PRO A 166 35.27 -9.45 -43.89
CA PRO A 166 35.99 -8.59 -44.83
C PRO A 166 36.85 -9.40 -45.82
N THR A 167 37.11 -10.68 -45.56
CA THR A 167 37.97 -11.51 -46.43
C THR A 167 37.19 -12.26 -47.51
N ALA A 168 35.91 -12.55 -47.31
CA ALA A 168 35.11 -13.29 -48.31
C ALA A 168 34.74 -12.45 -49.54
N SER A 169 34.70 -11.11 -49.43
CA SER A 169 34.45 -10.22 -50.58
C SER A 169 35.72 -9.78 -51.31
N ALA A 170 36.89 -9.90 -50.68
CA ALA A 170 38.17 -9.55 -51.29
C ALA A 170 38.76 -10.69 -52.14
N GLU A 171 38.54 -11.95 -51.76
CA GLU A 171 39.04 -13.10 -52.54
C GLU A 171 38.21 -13.39 -53.80
N CYS A 172 36.95 -12.95 -53.87
CA CYS A 172 36.09 -13.17 -55.04
C CYS A 172 36.41 -12.21 -56.22
N ASN A 173 37.16 -11.13 -55.99
CA ASN A 173 37.54 -10.15 -57.03
C ASN A 173 38.98 -10.29 -57.55
N ALA A 174 39.74 -11.31 -57.10
CA ALA A 174 41.11 -11.55 -57.55
C ALA A 174 41.23 -12.63 -58.65
N HIS A 175 40.11 -13.17 -59.14
CA HIS A 175 40.07 -14.23 -60.16
C HIS A 175 39.11 -13.94 -61.35
N LEU A 176 38.91 -12.66 -61.68
CA LEU A 176 38.47 -12.22 -63.00
C LEU A 176 39.59 -11.38 -63.65
#